data_AF-A0A2Z5ZCP4-F1
#
_entry.id   AF-A0A2Z5ZCP4-F1
#
_cell.length_a   1.000
_cell.length_b   1.000
_cell.length_c   1.000
_cell.angle_alpha   90.00
_cell.angle_beta   90.00
_cell.angle_gamma   90.00
#
_symmetry.space_group_name_H-M   'P 1'
#
loop_
_entity.id
_entity.type
_entity.pdbx_description
1 polymer ?
#
loop_
_entity_poly.entity_id
_entity_poly.type
_entity_poly.pdbx_seq_one_letter_code
_entity_poly.pdbx_strand_id
1 'polypeptide(L)'
;MVARCLCGREERTMSKRLESKYKINRRLGVNLWGRAKSPVNRREYGPGQHGQRRKGKPSDFSVQLMAKQKLKGYYGNISEKQFRRYYQEAVRRKGDTSENLINLLERRLDAVIYRMKFAITPFAARQFVNHGHILVNGRKLNIPSYIVKDGDVIEVREKSKQLAIVLDSTQTTERDVPEYMEVDHRQMKGTFIRGPKFSDVPYPVQMEPNLVVEYYSR
;
A
#
# COMPACT_ATOMS: atom_id res chain seq x y z
N MET A 1 22.84 -18.54 -45.42
CA MET A 1 21.37 -18.70 -45.25
C MET A 1 21.11 -18.86 -43.75
N VAL A 2 20.41 -17.89 -43.17
CA VAL A 2 20.47 -17.55 -41.73
C VAL A 2 19.72 -18.56 -40.86
N ALA A 3 20.39 -19.00 -39.80
CA ALA A 3 19.87 -19.87 -38.75
C ALA A 3 18.68 -19.23 -38.03
N ARG A 4 17.54 -19.94 -37.97
CA ARG A 4 16.42 -19.60 -37.08
C ARG A 4 16.65 -20.23 -35.72
N CYS A 5 17.15 -19.42 -34.79
CA CYS A 5 17.16 -19.71 -33.37
C CYS A 5 15.72 -19.62 -32.83
N LEU A 6 15.10 -20.77 -32.53
CA LEU A 6 13.83 -20.84 -31.80
C LEU A 6 14.14 -20.65 -30.30
N CYS A 7 14.18 -19.40 -29.86
CA CYS A 7 14.26 -19.07 -28.44
C CYS A 7 12.90 -19.36 -27.79
N GLY A 8 12.80 -20.52 -27.12
CA GLY A 8 11.69 -20.86 -26.25
C GLY A 8 11.57 -19.82 -25.13
N ARG A 9 10.41 -19.19 -25.01
CA ARG A 9 10.08 -18.37 -23.84
C ARG A 9 9.93 -19.30 -22.65
N GLU A 10 10.95 -19.37 -21.79
CA GLU A 10 10.82 -19.94 -20.46
C GLU A 10 9.70 -19.21 -19.71
N GLU A 11 8.62 -19.94 -19.42
CA GLU A 11 7.66 -19.56 -18.40
C GLU A 11 8.39 -19.49 -17.06
N ARG A 12 8.77 -18.26 -16.66
CA ARG A 12 9.33 -18.00 -15.33
C ARG A 12 8.36 -18.49 -14.26
N THR A 13 8.69 -19.64 -13.67
CA THR A 13 8.01 -20.22 -12.51
C THR A 13 8.02 -19.17 -11.39
N MET A 14 6.84 -18.62 -11.11
CA MET A 14 6.64 -17.65 -10.03
C MET A 14 7.09 -18.28 -8.70
N SER A 15 8.06 -17.69 -8.02
CA SER A 15 8.59 -18.25 -6.77
C SER A 15 7.51 -18.30 -5.68
N LYS A 16 7.49 -19.38 -4.87
CA LYS A 16 6.58 -19.59 -3.72
C LYS A 16 6.44 -18.36 -2.80
N ARG A 17 7.47 -17.50 -2.72
CA ARG A 17 7.48 -16.29 -1.86
C ARG A 17 6.59 -15.15 -2.39
N LEU A 18 6.43 -15.02 -3.70
CA LEU A 18 5.51 -14.04 -4.29
C LEU A 18 4.05 -14.45 -4.09
N GLU A 19 3.74 -15.75 -4.17
CA GLU A 19 2.38 -16.27 -3.92
C GLU A 19 1.85 -15.96 -2.51
N SER A 20 2.72 -15.98 -1.49
CA SER A 20 2.31 -15.68 -0.11
C SER A 20 1.84 -14.22 0.05
N LYS A 21 2.51 -13.25 -0.61
CA LYS A 21 2.15 -11.82 -0.53
C LYS A 21 0.80 -11.52 -1.16
N TYR A 22 0.48 -12.18 -2.27
CA TYR A 22 -0.78 -11.99 -3.00
C TYR A 22 -1.91 -12.94 -2.57
N LYS A 23 -1.66 -13.81 -1.58
CA LYS A 23 -2.69 -14.70 -1.01
C LYS A 23 -3.87 -13.91 -0.45
N ILE A 24 -3.62 -12.71 0.10
CA ILE A 24 -4.64 -11.80 0.60
C ILE A 24 -5.56 -11.28 -0.52
N ASN A 25 -5.01 -10.90 -1.68
CA ASN A 25 -5.79 -10.45 -2.83
C ASN A 25 -6.76 -11.53 -3.29
N ARG A 26 -6.30 -12.79 -3.36
CA ARG A 26 -7.17 -13.93 -3.70
C ARG A 26 -8.20 -14.24 -2.62
N ARG A 27 -7.84 -14.08 -1.33
CA ARG A 27 -8.78 -14.31 -0.23
C ARG A 27 -9.92 -13.29 -0.26
N LEU A 28 -9.59 -12.03 -0.48
CA LEU A 28 -10.53 -10.91 -0.56
C LEU A 28 -11.20 -10.77 -1.93
N GLY A 29 -10.69 -11.44 -2.97
CA GLY A 29 -11.21 -11.37 -4.33
C GLY A 29 -10.97 -10.02 -5.02
N VAL A 30 -10.01 -9.23 -4.54
CA VAL A 30 -9.76 -7.86 -5.04
C VAL A 30 -8.27 -7.61 -5.27
N ASN A 31 -7.96 -6.77 -6.26
CA ASN A 31 -6.60 -6.34 -6.53
C ASN A 31 -6.23 -5.11 -5.68
N LEU A 32 -5.85 -5.34 -4.42
CA LEU A 32 -5.60 -4.26 -3.44
C LEU A 32 -4.67 -3.15 -3.94
N TRP A 33 -3.69 -3.45 -4.78
CA TRP A 33 -2.68 -2.47 -5.22
C TRP A 33 -2.77 -2.12 -6.71
N GLY A 34 -3.82 -2.56 -7.41
CA GLY A 34 -4.04 -2.22 -8.83
C GLY A 34 -2.96 -2.74 -9.80
N ARG A 35 -2.17 -3.74 -9.40
CA ARG A 35 -1.03 -4.23 -10.20
C ARG A 35 -1.47 -5.25 -11.24
N ALA A 36 -0.96 -5.14 -12.47
CA ALA A 36 -1.23 -6.12 -13.54
C ALA A 36 -0.75 -7.53 -13.17
N LYS A 37 0.37 -7.64 -12.43
CA LYS A 37 0.95 -8.91 -11.97
C LYS A 37 0.19 -9.58 -10.81
N SER A 38 -0.97 -9.04 -10.41
CA SER A 38 -1.72 -9.63 -9.30
C SER A 38 -2.35 -10.98 -9.70
N PRO A 39 -2.13 -12.07 -8.93
CA PRO A 39 -2.71 -13.39 -9.21
C PRO A 39 -4.23 -13.41 -9.30
N VAL A 40 -4.93 -12.44 -8.68
CA VAL A 40 -6.40 -12.34 -8.76
C VAL A 40 -6.88 -12.10 -10.19
N ASN A 41 -6.09 -11.42 -11.02
CA ASN A 41 -6.41 -11.15 -12.43
C ASN A 41 -6.45 -12.42 -13.29
N ARG A 42 -5.80 -13.51 -12.83
CA ARG A 42 -5.81 -14.82 -13.50
C ARG A 42 -6.66 -15.85 -12.76
N ARG A 43 -6.84 -15.69 -11.44
CA ARG A 43 -7.51 -16.66 -10.55
C ARG A 43 -8.40 -15.91 -9.56
N GLU A 44 -9.67 -15.78 -9.91
CA GLU A 44 -10.68 -15.05 -9.13
C GLU A 44 -11.16 -15.80 -7.87
N TYR A 45 -10.79 -17.07 -7.73
CA TYR A 45 -11.19 -17.91 -6.59
C TYR A 45 -10.21 -17.84 -5.42
N GLY A 46 -10.74 -18.14 -4.23
CA GLY A 46 -10.00 -18.08 -2.97
C GLY A 46 -8.78 -19.01 -2.92
N PRO A 47 -7.81 -18.79 -2.03
CA PRO A 47 -6.69 -19.70 -1.85
C PRO A 47 -7.11 -21.00 -1.15
N GLY A 48 -6.36 -22.08 -1.39
CA GLY A 48 -6.57 -23.40 -0.76
C GLY A 48 -7.43 -24.37 -1.58
N GLN A 49 -7.49 -25.62 -1.15
CA GLN A 49 -8.20 -26.72 -1.84
C GLN A 49 -9.69 -26.43 -2.04
N HIS A 50 -10.32 -25.77 -1.06
CA HIS A 50 -11.73 -25.37 -1.12
C HIS A 50 -11.98 -24.00 -1.74
N GLY A 51 -10.94 -23.37 -2.31
CA GLY A 51 -11.02 -22.01 -2.83
C GLY A 51 -12.01 -21.81 -3.97
N GLN A 52 -12.26 -22.87 -4.76
CA GLN A 52 -13.20 -22.91 -5.87
C GLN A 52 -14.63 -23.30 -5.47
N ARG A 53 -14.86 -23.72 -4.22
CA ARG A 53 -16.23 -24.02 -3.75
C ARG A 53 -17.06 -22.74 -3.78
N ARG A 54 -18.34 -22.85 -4.15
CA ARG A 54 -19.28 -21.73 -4.09
C ARG A 54 -19.32 -21.18 -2.66
N LYS A 55 -19.11 -19.88 -2.51
CA LYS A 55 -19.23 -19.20 -1.23
C LYS A 55 -20.72 -18.98 -0.93
N GLY A 56 -21.14 -19.28 0.30
CA GLY A 56 -22.46 -18.89 0.78
C GLY A 56 -22.56 -17.37 0.97
N LYS A 57 -23.78 -16.87 1.21
CA LYS A 57 -24.01 -15.46 1.55
C LYS A 57 -23.19 -15.10 2.80
N PRO A 58 -22.34 -14.05 2.76
CA PRO A 58 -21.56 -13.65 3.93
C PRO A 58 -22.49 -13.07 5.00
N SER A 59 -22.16 -13.33 6.27
CA SER A 59 -22.79 -12.64 7.40
C SER A 59 -22.30 -11.20 7.50
N ASP A 60 -23.04 -10.34 8.19
CA ASP A 60 -22.66 -8.92 8.37
C ASP A 60 -21.29 -8.77 9.04
N PHE A 61 -21.00 -9.62 10.03
CA PHE A 61 -19.69 -9.68 10.66
C PHE A 61 -18.58 -10.04 9.65
N SER A 62 -18.85 -10.97 8.74
CA SER A 62 -17.89 -11.35 7.69
C SER A 62 -17.65 -10.18 6.73
N VAL A 63 -18.69 -9.44 6.36
CA VAL A 63 -18.60 -8.24 5.51
C VAL A 63 -17.72 -7.17 6.18
N GLN A 64 -18.01 -6.83 7.44
CA GLN A 64 -17.22 -5.88 8.24
C GLN A 64 -15.77 -6.33 8.42
N LEU A 65 -15.55 -7.62 8.72
CA LEU A 65 -14.21 -8.20 8.84
C LEU A 65 -13.43 -8.10 7.52
N MET A 66 -14.08 -8.40 6.39
CA MET A 66 -13.46 -8.29 5.07
C MET A 66 -13.08 -6.85 4.74
N ALA A 67 -13.95 -5.87 5.02
CA ALA A 67 -13.64 -4.45 4.84
C ALA A 67 -12.41 -4.03 5.65
N LYS A 68 -12.32 -4.44 6.92
CA LYS A 68 -11.13 -4.21 7.77
C LYS A 68 -9.87 -4.85 7.19
N GLN A 69 -9.93 -6.13 6.79
CA GLN A 69 -8.76 -6.81 6.23
C GLN A 69 -8.33 -6.20 4.90
N LYS A 70 -9.29 -5.70 4.09
CA LYS A 70 -9.04 -4.97 2.83
C LYS A 70 -8.24 -3.70 3.11
N LEU A 71 -8.72 -2.87 4.04
CA LEU A 71 -8.08 -1.61 4.40
C LEU A 71 -6.70 -1.83 5.06
N LYS A 72 -6.61 -2.72 6.06
CA LYS A 72 -5.34 -3.05 6.72
C LYS A 72 -4.31 -3.62 5.73
N GLY A 73 -4.76 -4.52 4.84
CA GLY A 73 -3.91 -5.15 3.83
C GLY A 73 -3.38 -4.18 2.79
N TYR A 74 -4.15 -3.15 2.45
CA TYR A 74 -3.73 -2.10 1.52
C TYR A 74 -2.45 -1.40 2.00
N TYR A 75 -2.42 -0.99 3.27
CA TYR A 75 -1.29 -0.33 3.92
C TYR A 75 -0.11 -1.27 4.27
N GLY A 76 -0.08 -2.46 3.66
CA GLY A 76 1.02 -3.41 3.79
C GLY A 76 0.96 -4.18 5.11
N ASN A 77 2.12 -4.35 5.75
CA ASN A 77 2.26 -5.22 6.93
C ASN A 77 2.02 -4.48 8.25
N ILE A 78 0.84 -3.90 8.42
CA ILE A 78 0.40 -3.33 9.70
C ILE A 78 -0.16 -4.44 10.60
N SER A 79 0.32 -4.52 11.84
CA SER A 79 -0.21 -5.48 12.80
C SER A 79 -1.61 -5.08 13.26
N GLU A 80 -2.44 -6.04 13.65
CA GLU A 80 -3.80 -5.76 14.15
C GLU A 80 -3.76 -4.82 15.37
N LYS A 81 -2.77 -4.98 16.25
CA LYS A 81 -2.55 -4.11 17.41
C LYS A 81 -2.25 -2.66 17.00
N GLN A 82 -1.43 -2.45 15.96
CA GLN A 82 -1.15 -1.12 15.44
C GLN A 82 -2.38 -0.52 14.76
N PHE A 83 -3.09 -1.30 13.96
CA PHE A 83 -4.30 -0.85 13.29
C PHE A 83 -5.39 -0.42 14.28
N ARG A 84 -5.61 -1.21 15.34
CA ARG A 84 -6.51 -0.85 16.44
C ARG A 84 -6.11 0.43 17.16
N ARG A 85 -4.80 0.70 17.32
CA ARG A 85 -4.31 1.98 17.89
C ARG A 85 -4.64 3.17 17.00
N TYR A 86 -4.50 3.04 15.67
CA TYR A 86 -4.91 4.10 14.75
C TYR A 86 -6.42 4.35 14.79
N TYR A 87 -7.21 3.29 14.89
CA TYR A 87 -8.66 3.43 15.10
C TYR A 87 -8.99 4.18 16.40
N GLN A 88 -8.38 3.77 17.53
CA GLN A 88 -8.58 4.46 18.81
C GLN A 88 -8.18 5.93 18.77
N GLU A 89 -7.09 6.25 18.07
CA GLU A 89 -6.64 7.62 17.85
C GLU A 89 -7.59 8.39 16.91
N ALA A 90 -8.16 7.74 15.89
CA ALA A 90 -9.14 8.34 15.00
C ALA A 90 -10.43 8.71 15.73
N VAL A 91 -10.90 7.85 16.65
CA VAL A 91 -12.09 8.08 17.49
C VAL A 91 -11.89 9.27 18.45
N ARG A 92 -10.66 9.49 18.92
CA ARG A 92 -10.34 10.63 19.81
C ARG A 92 -10.33 11.97 19.09
N ARG A 93 -10.09 11.96 17.78
CA ARG A 93 -10.05 13.18 16.97
C ARG A 93 -11.47 13.65 16.67
N LYS A 94 -11.65 14.97 16.65
CA LYS A 94 -12.93 15.57 16.25
C LYS A 94 -13.20 15.29 14.76
N GLY A 95 -14.47 15.19 14.40
CA GLY A 95 -14.92 14.93 13.02
C GLY A 95 -15.27 13.46 12.76
N ASP A 96 -15.36 13.10 11.49
CA ASP A 96 -15.69 11.74 11.07
C ASP A 96 -14.53 10.77 11.37
N THR A 97 -14.84 9.69 12.09
CA THR A 97 -13.87 8.65 12.47
C THR A 97 -13.31 7.91 11.26
N SER A 98 -14.13 7.68 10.24
CA SER A 98 -13.70 7.05 8.99
C SER A 98 -12.63 7.87 8.29
N GLU A 99 -12.90 9.18 8.11
CA GLU A 99 -11.97 10.14 7.54
C GLU A 99 -10.68 10.24 8.37
N ASN A 100 -10.81 10.36 9.69
CA ASN A 100 -9.68 10.46 10.60
C ASN A 100 -8.78 9.20 10.56
N LEU A 101 -9.37 8.01 10.42
CA LEU A 101 -8.63 6.76 10.31
C LEU A 101 -7.80 6.74 9.01
N ILE A 102 -8.40 7.12 7.89
CA ILE A 102 -7.70 7.17 6.59
C ILE A 102 -6.59 8.19 6.61
N ASN A 103 -6.85 9.38 7.16
CA ASN A 103 -5.86 10.42 7.33
C ASN A 103 -4.64 9.93 8.12
N LEU A 104 -4.87 9.24 9.25
CA LEU A 104 -3.81 8.67 10.07
C LEU A 104 -2.99 7.59 9.34
N LEU A 105 -3.66 6.75 8.55
CA LEU A 105 -2.99 5.69 7.80
C LEU A 105 -2.15 6.24 6.64
N GLU A 106 -2.65 7.26 5.92
CA GLU A 106 -1.91 7.93 4.83
C GLU A 106 -0.74 8.77 5.34
N ARG A 107 -0.80 9.33 6.56
CA ARG A 107 0.32 10.06 7.17
C ARG A 107 1.50 9.18 7.58
N ARG A 108 1.38 7.87 7.55
CA ARG A 108 2.51 7.00 7.90
C ARG A 108 3.63 7.16 6.88
N LEU A 109 4.87 7.24 7.34
CA LEU A 109 6.01 7.43 6.45
C LEU A 109 6.11 6.36 5.35
N ASP A 110 5.82 5.09 5.65
CA ASP A 110 5.80 4.04 4.61
C ASP A 110 4.70 4.26 3.55
N ALA A 111 3.53 4.75 3.94
CA ALA A 111 2.46 5.13 3.00
C ALA A 111 2.87 6.35 2.17
N VAL A 112 3.39 7.40 2.80
CA VAL A 112 3.89 8.62 2.15
C VAL A 112 4.93 8.29 1.07
N ILE A 113 5.93 7.47 1.38
CA ILE A 113 6.98 7.07 0.41
C ILE A 113 6.42 6.26 -0.75
N TYR A 114 5.43 5.41 -0.48
CA TYR A 114 4.74 4.66 -1.52
C TYR A 114 3.95 5.60 -2.44
N ARG A 115 3.27 6.61 -1.89
CA ARG A 115 2.53 7.65 -2.63
C ARG A 115 3.43 8.58 -3.43
N MET A 116 4.58 8.98 -2.87
CA MET A 116 5.60 9.79 -3.55
C MET A 116 6.37 9.02 -4.65
N LYS A 117 6.00 7.77 -4.92
CA LYS A 117 6.65 6.91 -5.94
C LYS A 117 8.15 6.72 -5.75
N PHE A 118 8.68 6.86 -4.53
CA PHE A 118 10.06 6.49 -4.23
C PHE A 118 10.22 4.97 -4.05
N ALA A 119 9.11 4.24 -3.90
CA ALA A 119 9.07 2.79 -3.88
C ALA A 119 7.92 2.21 -4.71
N ILE A 120 8.14 1.02 -5.26
CA ILE A 120 7.19 0.32 -6.13
C ILE A 120 6.02 -0.27 -5.30
N THR A 121 6.30 -0.89 -4.15
CA THR A 121 5.27 -1.55 -3.33
C THR A 121 5.28 -1.01 -1.91
N PRO A 122 4.17 -1.07 -1.15
CA PRO A 122 4.16 -0.64 0.25
C PRO A 122 5.14 -1.45 1.11
N PHE A 123 5.37 -2.72 0.78
CA PHE A 123 6.39 -3.55 1.43
C PHE A 123 7.81 -3.06 1.15
N ALA A 124 8.10 -2.68 -0.10
CA ALA A 124 9.38 -2.10 -0.47
C ALA A 124 9.60 -0.74 0.19
N ALA A 125 8.56 0.11 0.27
CA ALA A 125 8.62 1.39 0.96
C ALA A 125 9.03 1.21 2.42
N ARG A 126 8.41 0.26 3.13
CA ARG A 126 8.76 -0.06 4.52
C ARG A 126 10.22 -0.53 4.66
N GLN A 127 10.69 -1.39 3.77
CA GLN A 127 12.08 -1.85 3.78
C GLN A 127 13.05 -0.69 3.52
N PHE A 128 12.69 0.19 2.58
CA PHE A 128 13.46 1.37 2.22
C PHE A 128 13.63 2.34 3.39
N VAL A 129 12.56 2.55 4.17
CA VAL A 129 12.63 3.30 5.43
C VAL A 129 13.50 2.59 6.45
N ASN A 130 13.27 1.30 6.72
CA ASN A 130 14.02 0.56 7.74
C ASN A 130 15.53 0.57 7.49
N HIS A 131 15.96 0.53 6.22
CA HIS A 131 17.37 0.61 5.84
C HIS A 131 17.94 2.03 5.94
N GLY A 132 17.10 3.04 6.21
CA GLY A 132 17.52 4.41 6.46
C GLY A 132 17.92 5.16 5.20
N HIS A 133 17.21 4.91 4.09
CA HIS A 133 17.38 5.62 2.82
C HIS A 133 16.58 6.93 2.75
N ILE A 134 15.87 7.28 3.81
CA ILE A 134 14.96 8.43 3.85
C ILE A 134 15.43 9.43 4.90
N LEU A 135 15.33 10.70 4.53
CA LEU A 135 15.48 11.83 5.43
C LEU A 135 14.13 12.54 5.53
N VAL A 136 13.77 12.96 6.75
CA VAL A 136 12.61 13.82 7.02
C VAL A 136 13.16 15.10 7.63
N ASN A 137 12.89 16.24 7.00
CA ASN A 137 13.44 17.54 7.38
C ASN A 137 14.98 17.51 7.56
N GLY A 138 15.68 16.87 6.62
CA GLY A 138 17.15 16.72 6.62
C GLY A 138 17.72 15.69 7.60
N ARG A 139 16.88 15.05 8.44
CA ARG A 139 17.32 14.05 9.43
C ARG A 139 16.97 12.65 8.98
N LYS A 140 17.93 11.72 9.11
CA LYS A 140 17.71 10.31 8.81
C LYS A 140 16.63 9.74 9.72
N LEU A 141 15.60 9.15 9.12
CA LEU A 141 14.51 8.51 9.85
C LEU A 141 14.24 7.11 9.29
N ASN A 142 14.28 6.12 10.18
CA ASN A 142 14.14 4.70 9.84
C ASN A 142 12.92 4.04 10.48
N ILE A 143 11.93 4.84 10.91
CA ILE A 143 10.71 4.38 11.58
C ILE A 143 9.55 4.48 10.58
N PRO A 144 9.08 3.37 9.98
CA PRO A 144 8.01 3.41 8.97
C PRO A 144 6.66 3.90 9.52
N SER A 145 6.41 3.69 10.81
CA SER A 145 5.19 4.11 11.49
C SER A 145 5.23 5.56 11.97
N TYR A 146 6.27 6.32 11.62
CA TYR A 146 6.31 7.75 11.89
C TYR A 146 5.14 8.45 11.22
N ILE A 147 4.47 9.34 11.96
CA ILE A 147 3.32 10.10 11.47
C ILE A 147 3.83 11.45 10.97
N VAL A 148 3.80 11.60 9.66
CA VAL A 148 4.21 12.79 8.92
C VAL A 148 3.23 13.94 9.21
N LYS A 149 3.80 15.11 9.47
CA LYS A 149 3.07 16.34 9.71
C LYS A 149 2.91 17.13 8.42
N ASP A 150 1.97 18.05 8.46
CA ASP A 150 1.74 18.96 7.33
C ASP A 150 2.95 19.91 7.23
N GLY A 151 3.46 20.10 6.02
CA GLY A 151 4.68 20.83 5.73
C GLY A 151 5.98 20.02 5.88
N ASP A 152 5.94 18.76 6.32
CA ASP A 152 7.16 17.94 6.40
C ASP A 152 7.74 17.69 5.01
N VAL A 153 9.06 17.84 4.92
CA VAL A 153 9.84 17.59 3.70
C VAL A 153 10.49 16.22 3.80
N ILE A 154 10.20 15.35 2.83
CA ILE A 154 10.70 13.98 2.74
C ILE A 154 11.62 13.88 1.53
N GLU A 155 12.83 13.35 1.73
CA GLU A 155 13.83 13.21 0.67
C GLU A 155 14.53 11.86 0.73
N VAL A 156 14.95 11.38 -0.44
CA VAL A 156 15.80 10.19 -0.56
C VAL A 156 17.25 10.61 -0.30
N ARG A 157 17.92 9.89 0.59
CA ARG A 157 19.33 10.11 0.89
C ARG A 157 20.17 10.03 -0.39
N GLU A 158 21.13 10.94 -0.55
CA GLU A 158 21.94 11.08 -1.77
C GLU A 158 22.52 9.76 -2.30
N LYS A 159 23.17 8.97 -1.42
CA LYS A 159 23.76 7.66 -1.75
C LYS A 159 22.75 6.62 -2.25
N SER A 160 21.46 6.87 -2.05
CA SER A 160 20.36 5.95 -2.33
C SER A 160 19.53 6.37 -3.54
N LYS A 161 19.77 7.56 -4.11
CA LYS A 161 19.07 8.06 -5.30
C LYS A 161 19.38 7.23 -6.55
N GLN A 162 20.59 6.68 -6.65
CA GLN A 162 21.02 5.86 -7.79
C GLN A 162 20.59 4.38 -7.70
N LEU A 163 19.87 3.99 -6.64
CA LEU A 163 19.41 2.61 -6.53
C LEU A 163 18.36 2.31 -7.61
N ALA A 164 18.51 1.18 -8.31
CA ALA A 164 17.57 0.77 -9.37
C ALA A 164 16.11 0.78 -8.90
N ILE A 165 15.84 0.35 -7.66
CA ILE A 165 14.49 0.35 -7.06
C ILE A 165 13.83 1.75 -7.08
N VAL A 166 14.65 2.78 -6.92
CA VAL A 166 14.24 4.18 -6.80
C VAL A 166 14.07 4.81 -8.19
N LEU A 167 14.87 4.39 -9.17
CA LEU A 167 14.75 4.81 -10.56
C LEU A 167 13.57 4.12 -11.27
N ASP A 168 13.39 2.82 -11.05
CA ASP A 168 12.29 2.04 -11.63
C ASP A 168 10.93 2.55 -11.10
N SER A 169 10.88 3.00 -9.84
CA SER A 169 9.64 3.44 -9.19
C SER A 169 9.15 4.79 -9.73
N THR A 170 10.05 5.72 -10.05
CA THR A 170 9.69 7.04 -10.60
C THR A 170 9.24 6.94 -12.06
N GLN A 171 9.84 6.04 -12.84
CA GLN A 171 9.49 5.83 -14.24
C GLN A 171 8.15 5.12 -14.46
N THR A 172 7.61 4.47 -13.43
CA THR A 172 6.37 3.71 -13.53
C THR A 172 5.15 4.65 -13.68
N THR A 173 4.36 4.46 -14.74
CA THR A 173 3.09 5.18 -15.01
C THR A 173 1.85 4.53 -14.39
N GLU A 174 2.01 3.42 -13.67
CA GLU A 174 0.89 2.72 -13.01
C GLU A 174 0.16 3.58 -11.95
N ARG A 175 0.78 4.65 -11.46
CA ARG A 175 0.30 5.45 -10.32
C ARG A 175 0.68 6.91 -10.47
N ASP A 176 -0.26 7.77 -10.09
CA ASP A 176 -0.06 9.21 -9.99
C ASP A 176 0.19 9.64 -8.55
N VAL A 177 0.84 10.80 -8.40
CA VAL A 177 1.05 11.44 -7.10
C VAL A 177 -0.23 12.20 -6.74
N PRO A 178 -0.85 11.94 -5.58
CA PRO A 178 -2.06 12.66 -5.16
C PRO A 178 -1.79 14.14 -4.84
N GLU A 179 -2.82 14.98 -4.96
CA GLU A 179 -2.75 16.44 -4.77
C GLU A 179 -2.35 16.90 -3.36
N TYR A 180 -2.48 16.04 -2.34
CA TYR A 180 -2.08 16.36 -0.97
C TYR A 180 -0.55 16.29 -0.75
N MET A 181 0.22 16.04 -1.81
CA MET A 181 1.67 15.95 -1.80
C MET A 181 2.25 16.64 -3.03
N GLU A 182 3.39 17.30 -2.86
CA GLU A 182 4.18 17.81 -3.97
C GLU A 182 5.48 17.01 -4.05
N VAL A 183 5.86 16.56 -5.25
CA VAL A 183 7.03 15.68 -5.42
C VAL A 183 7.85 16.11 -6.63
N ASP A 184 9.13 16.38 -6.40
CA ASP A 184 10.15 16.51 -7.42
C ASP A 184 10.92 15.19 -7.56
N HIS A 185 10.61 14.45 -8.63
CA HIS A 185 11.28 13.19 -8.96
C HIS A 185 12.70 13.35 -9.51
N ARG A 186 13.15 14.57 -9.87
CA ARG A 186 14.55 14.80 -10.26
C ARG A 186 15.42 14.90 -9.02
N GLN A 187 14.96 15.66 -8.03
CA GLN A 187 15.68 15.81 -6.76
C GLN A 187 15.44 14.67 -5.78
N MET A 188 14.41 13.84 -6.03
CA MET A 188 13.94 12.79 -5.13
C MET A 188 13.56 13.35 -3.76
N LYS A 189 12.77 14.43 -3.82
CA LYS A 189 12.31 15.23 -2.69
C LYS A 189 10.83 15.53 -2.86
N GLY A 190 10.09 15.56 -1.76
CA GLY A 190 8.68 15.94 -1.77
C GLY A 190 8.23 16.51 -0.44
N THR A 191 7.12 17.24 -0.46
CA THR A 191 6.52 17.89 0.71
C THR A 191 5.14 17.32 0.93
N PHE A 192 4.82 16.97 2.18
CA PHE A 192 3.48 16.58 2.58
C PHE A 192 2.65 17.84 2.87
N ILE A 193 1.78 18.25 1.95
CA ILE A 193 1.13 19.56 2.02
C ILE A 193 0.07 19.57 3.12
N ARG A 194 -0.81 18.56 3.13
CA ARG A 194 -1.93 18.46 4.05
C ARG A 194 -2.34 17.01 4.28
N GLY A 195 -3.04 16.77 5.40
CA GLY A 195 -3.75 15.51 5.58
C GLY A 195 -4.84 15.30 4.52
N PRO A 196 -4.91 14.11 3.88
CA PRO A 196 -5.94 13.82 2.88
C PRO A 196 -7.31 13.55 3.50
N LYS A 197 -8.36 13.82 2.71
CA LYS A 197 -9.70 13.23 2.91
C LYS A 197 -9.78 11.88 2.18
N PHE A 198 -10.77 11.06 2.48
CA PHE A 198 -11.00 9.77 1.85
C PHE A 198 -11.14 9.88 0.32
N SER A 199 -11.84 10.92 -0.16
CA SER A 199 -12.01 11.22 -1.58
C SER A 199 -10.69 11.49 -2.32
N ASP A 200 -9.70 12.03 -1.62
CA ASP A 200 -8.43 12.46 -2.20
C ASP A 200 -7.48 11.27 -2.41
N VAL A 201 -7.78 10.12 -1.80
CA VAL A 201 -6.90 8.95 -1.82
C VAL A 201 -7.24 8.05 -3.01
N PRO A 202 -6.32 7.88 -3.98
CA PRO A 202 -6.58 7.04 -5.15
C PRO A 202 -6.42 5.57 -4.78
N TYR A 203 -7.48 4.97 -4.24
CA TYR A 203 -7.55 3.53 -4.03
C TYR A 203 -7.91 2.84 -5.36
N PRO A 204 -7.20 1.75 -5.73
CA PRO A 204 -7.53 0.97 -6.92
C PRO A 204 -8.77 0.09 -6.74
N VAL A 205 -9.28 -0.02 -5.51
CA VAL A 205 -10.45 -0.82 -5.14
C VAL A 205 -11.33 0.03 -4.24
N GLN A 206 -12.65 -0.13 -4.34
CA GLN A 206 -13.59 0.49 -3.42
C GLN A 206 -13.32 0.03 -1.98
N MET A 207 -12.93 1.01 -1.16
CA MET A 207 -12.72 0.85 0.27
C MET A 207 -13.97 1.30 1.02
N GLU A 208 -14.27 0.63 2.12
CA GLU A 208 -15.46 0.90 2.95
C GLU A 208 -15.01 1.16 4.40
N PRO A 209 -14.44 2.35 4.70
CA PRO A 209 -13.94 2.64 6.04
C PRO A 209 -15.04 2.61 7.12
N ASN A 210 -16.28 2.94 6.75
CA ASN A 210 -17.44 2.91 7.66
C ASN A 210 -17.66 1.51 8.28
N LEU A 211 -17.56 0.46 7.47
CA LEU A 211 -17.68 -0.93 7.95
C LEU A 211 -16.53 -1.32 8.89
N VAL A 212 -15.38 -0.65 8.79
CA VAL A 212 -14.25 -0.85 9.72
C VAL A 212 -14.54 -0.20 11.07
N VAL A 213 -15.19 0.96 11.08
CA VAL A 213 -15.66 1.61 12.32
C VAL A 213 -16.69 0.72 13.00
N GLU A 214 -17.70 0.25 12.27
CA GLU A 214 -18.73 -0.67 12.79
C GLU A 214 -18.13 -1.96 13.37
N TYR A 215 -17.08 -2.49 12.73
CA TYR A 215 -16.40 -3.69 13.23
C TYR A 215 -15.81 -3.48 14.63
N TYR A 216 -15.25 -2.31 14.91
CA TYR A 216 -14.60 -1.99 16.17
C TYR A 216 -15.51 -1.35 17.22
N SER A 217 -16.71 -0.90 16.84
CA SER A 217 -17.72 -0.37 17.76
C SER A 217 -18.59 -1.45 18.40
N ARG A 218 -18.47 -2.70 17.94
CA ARG A 218 -19.01 -3.88 18.63
C ARG A 218 -18.20 -4.21 19.88
#